data_AF-A0A7L9WLH8-F1
#
_entry.id   AF-A0A7L9WLH8-F1
#
_cell.length_a   1.000
_cell.length_b   1.000
_cell.length_c   1.000
_cell.angle_alpha   90.00
_cell.angle_beta   90.00
_cell.angle_gamma   90.00
#
_symmetry.space_group_name_H-M   'P 1'
#
loop_
_entity.id
_entity.type
_entity.pdbx_description
1 polymer ?
#
loop_
_entity_poly.entity_id
_entity_poly.type
_entity_poly.pdbx_seq_one_letter_code
_entity_poly.pdbx_strand_id
1 'polypeptide(L)'
;MPSTVAIIGGGVIGAGWAARFLLHGWNVRLFDPEPTARANVATVLERARLALPGLGEVALPDEGVLSFPGLMSEAVCGVDWVQESIPERLELKQKVFQALQENMDYGAILASSTSGFTPSELQATSTQPDQIVVTHPFNPVYLLPLVELVGSDRNGAARMARAEEVLTSIGMYPLRLRSEVPAHIAGRLSDAVWREALWLIRDGHASSAEVDETIRMGLGPRWAQMGLFEAARLASSGGGPTGALAPSATLPDTDLTLMRHISDETAEVADVAALEQQRDRNLVGVLRALAEEDWGAGAVLRGHDVTLAERRGLPATFEDIADLSQPIVTIERAVPLDWIDHNDHMTLAAYMQVFSDSIVKLLALIGCDRAYAQNQRRGFFTVDSRIRHRAEARAGAPLRVEVRVIVGEGKRLSLSQQLFSGPLLLARAEHALLHVDLDSRHSCPMDAVLASRLARIVMAQGAQSMPDGLED
;
A
#
# COMPACT_ATOMS: atom_id res chain seq x y z
N MET A 1 -13.88 -17.42 11.76
CA MET A 1 -13.15 -16.53 12.68
C MET A 1 -12.04 -15.86 11.88
N PRO A 2 -11.67 -14.60 12.18
CA PRO A 2 -10.54 -13.96 11.51
C PRO A 2 -9.25 -14.75 11.74
N SER A 3 -8.38 -14.78 10.73
CA SER A 3 -7.07 -15.43 10.81
C SER A 3 -6.21 -14.79 11.89
N THR A 4 -5.29 -15.57 12.47
CA THR A 4 -4.42 -15.09 13.55
C THR A 4 -2.95 -15.25 13.19
N VAL A 5 -2.16 -14.20 13.45
CA VAL A 5 -0.71 -14.21 13.32
C VAL A 5 -0.04 -14.04 14.69
N ALA A 6 1.02 -14.79 14.93
CA ALA A 6 1.95 -14.55 16.02
C ALA A 6 3.15 -13.73 15.53
N ILE A 7 3.51 -12.67 16.23
CA ILE A 7 4.71 -11.87 15.97
C ILE A 7 5.70 -12.11 17.10
N ILE A 8 6.89 -12.61 16.78
CA ILE A 8 7.94 -12.92 17.74
C ILE A 8 9.06 -11.88 17.60
N GLY A 9 9.10 -10.93 18.55
CA GLY A 9 9.96 -9.74 18.51
C GLY A 9 9.21 -8.48 18.08
N GLY A 10 9.12 -7.49 18.97
CA GLY A 10 8.44 -6.20 18.80
C GLY A 10 9.41 -5.03 18.50
N GLY A 11 10.54 -5.31 17.87
CA GLY A 11 11.42 -4.29 17.28
C GLY A 11 10.78 -3.63 16.05
N VAL A 12 11.53 -2.79 15.34
CA VAL A 12 11.03 -2.01 14.18
C VAL A 12 10.33 -2.88 13.12
N ILE A 13 10.96 -3.98 12.70
CA ILE A 13 10.41 -4.88 11.67
C ILE A 13 9.19 -5.66 12.18
N GLY A 14 9.27 -6.22 13.39
CA GLY A 14 8.17 -6.97 13.97
C GLY A 14 6.94 -6.11 14.24
N ALA A 15 7.13 -4.88 14.73
CA ALA A 15 6.08 -3.89 14.87
C ALA A 15 5.47 -3.49 13.51
N GLY A 16 6.29 -3.39 12.46
CA GLY A 16 5.82 -3.16 11.09
C GLY A 16 4.95 -4.31 10.55
N TRP A 17 5.35 -5.56 10.79
CA TRP A 17 4.53 -6.73 10.47
C TRP A 17 3.24 -6.76 11.28
N ALA A 18 3.31 -6.49 12.59
CA ALA A 18 2.14 -6.39 13.45
C ALA A 18 1.14 -5.38 12.88
N ALA A 19 1.60 -4.17 12.52
CA ALA A 19 0.76 -3.15 11.89
C ALA A 19 0.17 -3.60 10.56
N ARG A 20 0.98 -4.22 9.69
CA ARG A 20 0.51 -4.71 8.38
C ARG A 20 -0.62 -5.72 8.51
N PHE A 21 -0.43 -6.77 9.31
CA PHE A 21 -1.45 -7.80 9.52
C PHE A 21 -2.69 -7.25 10.23
N LEU A 22 -2.49 -6.48 11.31
CA LEU A 22 -3.58 -5.94 12.13
C LEU A 22 -4.53 -5.05 11.32
N LEU A 23 -3.98 -4.15 10.50
CA LEU A 23 -4.75 -3.25 9.64
C LEU A 23 -5.40 -3.95 8.43
N HIS A 24 -5.01 -5.18 8.12
CA HIS A 24 -5.69 -6.05 7.15
C HIS A 24 -6.65 -7.05 7.83
N GLY A 25 -7.06 -6.78 9.07
CA GLY A 25 -8.11 -7.53 9.77
C GLY A 25 -7.67 -8.85 10.40
N TRP A 26 -6.37 -9.13 10.47
CA TRP A 26 -5.87 -10.29 11.20
C TRP A 26 -5.77 -9.99 12.68
N ASN A 27 -6.07 -10.98 13.52
CA ASN A 27 -5.71 -10.90 14.93
C ASN A 27 -4.19 -11.05 15.08
N VAL A 28 -3.59 -10.22 15.92
CA VAL A 28 -2.15 -10.23 16.16
C VAL A 28 -1.86 -10.58 17.62
N ARG A 29 -1.04 -11.61 17.81
CA ARG A 29 -0.48 -11.98 19.11
C ARG A 29 1.01 -11.66 19.11
N LEU A 30 1.42 -10.63 19.83
CA LEU A 30 2.83 -10.23 19.85
C LEU A 30 3.49 -10.68 21.15
N PHE A 31 4.58 -11.42 21.01
CA PHE A 31 5.45 -11.79 22.12
C PHE A 31 6.83 -11.17 21.97
N ASP A 32 7.27 -10.47 23.00
CA ASP A 32 8.62 -9.96 23.15
C ASP A 32 8.98 -9.99 24.65
N PRO A 33 10.18 -10.50 25.03
CA PRO A 33 10.61 -10.48 26.43
C PRO A 33 10.87 -9.07 26.97
N GLU A 34 11.13 -8.08 26.11
CA GLU A 34 11.46 -6.73 26.53
C GLU A 34 10.22 -5.88 26.87
N PRO A 35 10.18 -5.24 28.06
CA PRO A 35 9.03 -4.44 28.47
C PRO A 35 8.72 -3.25 27.55
N THR A 36 9.73 -2.71 26.88
CA THR A 36 9.60 -1.54 25.99
C THR A 36 8.93 -1.87 24.65
N ALA A 37 8.87 -3.16 24.27
CA ALA A 37 8.32 -3.59 22.98
C ALA A 37 6.87 -3.12 22.77
N ARG A 38 6.05 -3.12 23.83
CA ARG A 38 4.65 -2.65 23.74
C ARG A 38 4.55 -1.19 23.33
N ALA A 39 5.39 -0.33 23.91
CA ALA A 39 5.42 1.09 23.58
C ALA A 39 5.93 1.31 22.14
N ASN A 40 6.98 0.59 21.73
CA ASN A 40 7.54 0.67 20.38
C ASN A 40 6.51 0.26 19.32
N VAL A 41 5.78 -0.84 19.57
CA VAL A 41 4.71 -1.33 18.70
C VAL A 41 3.57 -0.32 18.61
N ALA A 42 3.18 0.31 19.72
CA ALA A 42 2.18 1.37 19.72
C ALA A 42 2.59 2.55 18.81
N THR A 43 3.82 3.04 18.93
CA THR A 43 4.33 4.13 18.09
C THR A 43 4.34 3.78 16.59
N VAL A 44 4.72 2.55 16.24
CA VAL A 44 4.69 2.09 14.84
C VAL A 44 3.24 1.98 14.34
N LEU A 45 2.34 1.44 15.16
CA LEU A 45 0.92 1.30 14.83
C LEU A 45 0.23 2.65 14.61
N GLU A 46 0.52 3.66 15.45
CA GLU A 46 -0.03 5.01 15.28
C GLU A 46 0.36 5.59 13.91
N ARG A 47 1.63 5.47 13.51
CA ARG A 47 2.08 5.90 12.18
C ARG A 47 1.43 5.11 11.05
N ALA A 48 1.36 3.79 11.22
CA ALA A 48 0.74 2.91 10.22
C ALA A 48 -0.76 3.22 10.03
N ARG A 49 -1.51 3.51 11.10
CA ARG A 49 -2.93 3.92 11.03
C ARG A 49 -3.14 5.24 10.29
N LEU A 50 -2.16 6.14 10.30
CA LEU A 50 -2.21 7.38 9.54
C LEU A 50 -1.85 7.16 8.06
N ALA A 51 -0.89 6.28 7.78
CA ALA A 51 -0.28 6.16 6.46
C ALA A 51 -0.90 5.06 5.58
N LEU A 52 -1.06 3.84 6.10
CA LEU A 52 -1.45 2.66 5.33
C LEU A 52 -2.90 2.72 4.82
N PRO A 53 -3.91 3.12 5.61
CA PRO A 53 -5.30 3.17 5.11
C PRO A 53 -5.50 4.11 3.91
N GLY A 54 -4.69 5.18 3.83
CA GLY A 54 -4.75 6.16 2.74
C GLY A 54 -3.89 5.82 1.52
N LEU A 55 -3.17 4.68 1.57
CA LEU A 55 -2.28 4.27 0.49
C LEU A 55 -3.04 3.82 -0.76
N GLY A 56 -4.14 3.07 -0.58
CA GLY A 56 -5.03 2.63 -1.64
C GLY A 56 -6.24 3.54 -1.85
N GLU A 57 -7.09 3.15 -2.79
CA GLU A 57 -8.34 3.83 -3.14
C GLU A 57 -9.58 3.15 -2.51
N VAL A 58 -9.39 1.99 -1.88
CA VAL A 58 -10.44 1.24 -1.18
C VAL A 58 -10.10 1.13 0.31
N ALA A 59 -11.10 1.31 1.17
CA ALA A 59 -10.95 1.18 2.61
C ALA A 59 -10.48 -0.24 3.00
N LEU A 60 -9.50 -0.29 3.90
CA LEU A 60 -9.08 -1.53 4.54
C LEU A 60 -10.24 -2.16 5.34
N PRO A 61 -10.18 -3.49 5.61
CA PRO A 61 -11.14 -4.13 6.51
C PRO A 61 -11.04 -3.56 7.94
N ASP A 62 -12.01 -3.91 8.78
CA ASP A 62 -11.96 -3.58 10.20
C ASP A 62 -10.66 -4.12 10.82
N GLU A 63 -10.03 -3.29 11.66
CA GLU A 63 -8.79 -3.64 12.34
C GLU A 63 -8.99 -4.89 13.22
N GLY A 64 -8.03 -5.81 13.19
CA GLY A 64 -8.06 -7.01 14.03
C GLY A 64 -7.78 -6.71 15.51
N VAL A 65 -7.69 -7.77 16.32
CA VAL A 65 -7.39 -7.63 17.76
C VAL A 65 -5.91 -7.84 18.02
N LEU A 66 -5.25 -6.84 18.61
CA LEU A 66 -3.89 -6.94 19.12
C LEU A 66 -3.87 -7.42 20.58
N SER A 67 -3.04 -8.41 20.88
CA SER A 67 -2.82 -8.92 22.23
C SER A 67 -1.34 -9.21 22.50
N PHE A 68 -0.97 -9.24 23.78
CA PHE A 68 0.40 -9.48 24.24
C PHE A 68 0.42 -10.64 25.25
N PRO A 69 0.43 -11.90 24.79
CA PRO A 69 0.50 -13.07 25.65
C PRO A 69 1.73 -13.04 26.57
N GLY A 70 1.62 -13.64 27.75
CA GLY A 70 2.70 -13.67 28.74
C GLY A 70 3.78 -14.68 28.39
N LEU A 71 3.44 -15.71 27.61
CA LEU A 71 4.33 -16.78 27.19
C LEU A 71 4.38 -16.89 25.66
N MET A 72 5.56 -17.24 25.13
CA MET A 72 5.76 -17.46 23.71
C MET A 72 4.89 -18.59 23.15
N SER A 73 4.67 -19.65 23.94
CA SER A 73 3.81 -20.79 23.58
C SER A 73 2.35 -20.39 23.41
N GLU A 74 1.84 -19.48 24.25
CA GLU A 74 0.48 -18.93 24.15
C GLU A 74 0.30 -18.10 22.87
N ALA A 75 1.35 -17.39 22.44
CA ALA A 75 1.31 -16.58 21.24
C ALA A 75 1.14 -17.41 19.97
N VAL A 76 1.78 -18.59 19.87
CA VAL A 76 1.80 -19.42 18.65
C VAL A 76 0.75 -20.53 18.60
N CYS A 77 0.08 -20.85 19.71
CA CYS A 77 -0.90 -21.92 19.73
C CYS A 77 -2.14 -21.58 18.87
N GLY A 78 -2.45 -22.41 17.87
CA GLY A 78 -3.62 -22.24 17.00
C GLY A 78 -3.58 -21.03 16.09
N VAL A 79 -2.39 -20.57 15.68
CA VAL A 79 -2.22 -19.47 14.71
C VAL A 79 -1.96 -19.99 13.30
N ASP A 80 -2.33 -19.22 12.29
CA ASP A 80 -2.11 -19.58 10.88
C ASP A 80 -0.69 -19.24 10.39
N TRP A 81 -0.08 -18.23 11.02
CA TRP A 81 1.21 -17.66 10.65
C TRP A 81 2.01 -17.26 11.89
N VAL A 82 3.30 -17.52 11.89
CA VAL A 82 4.26 -17.02 12.87
C VAL A 82 5.30 -16.21 12.12
N GLN A 83 5.41 -14.91 12.43
CA GLN A 83 6.43 -14.03 11.89
C GLN A 83 7.50 -13.77 12.95
N GLU A 84 8.71 -14.25 12.70
CA GLU A 84 9.86 -14.02 13.57
C GLU A 84 10.66 -12.79 13.12
N SER A 85 10.95 -11.90 14.07
CA SER A 85 11.73 -10.67 13.90
C SER A 85 12.65 -10.37 15.10
N ILE A 86 13.25 -11.42 15.68
CA ILE A 86 14.24 -11.35 16.75
C ILE A 86 15.63 -10.98 16.20
N PRO A 87 16.62 -10.67 17.07
CA PRO A 87 17.96 -10.28 16.64
C PRO A 87 18.63 -11.25 15.66
N GLU A 88 19.45 -10.69 14.78
CA GLU A 88 20.12 -11.40 13.67
C GLU A 88 21.28 -12.29 14.16
N ARG A 89 20.94 -13.36 14.88
CA ARG A 89 21.87 -14.37 15.43
C ARG A 89 21.35 -15.77 15.11
N LEU A 90 22.08 -16.52 14.29
CA LEU A 90 21.62 -17.80 13.73
C LEU A 90 21.26 -18.82 14.81
N GLU A 91 22.13 -19.02 15.81
CA GLU A 91 21.91 -20.01 16.86
C GLU A 91 20.70 -19.65 17.74
N LEU A 92 20.46 -18.35 17.94
CA LEU A 92 19.29 -17.86 18.67
C LEU A 92 18.00 -18.16 17.89
N LYS A 93 17.97 -17.83 16.59
CA LYS A 93 16.81 -18.10 15.72
C LYS A 93 16.49 -19.58 15.66
N GLN A 94 17.50 -20.43 15.42
CA GLN A 94 17.33 -21.89 15.42
C GLN A 94 16.75 -22.41 16.75
N LYS A 95 17.27 -21.95 17.89
CA LYS A 95 16.75 -22.33 19.21
C LYS A 95 15.31 -21.88 19.42
N VAL A 96 14.97 -20.66 19.01
CA VAL A 96 13.60 -20.14 19.12
C VAL A 96 12.66 -20.91 18.20
N PHE A 97 13.07 -21.23 16.97
CA PHE A 97 12.26 -22.01 16.02
C PHE A 97 11.89 -23.37 16.55
N GLN A 98 12.83 -24.08 17.18
CA GLN A 98 12.52 -25.35 17.86
C GLN A 98 11.43 -25.18 18.93
N ALA A 99 11.57 -24.18 19.79
CA ALA A 99 10.59 -23.90 20.85
C ALA A 99 9.21 -23.47 20.32
N LEU A 100 9.17 -22.72 19.21
CA LEU A 100 7.92 -22.36 18.52
C LEU A 100 7.25 -23.61 17.93
N GLN A 101 8.04 -24.49 17.29
CA GLN A 101 7.56 -25.71 16.64
C GLN A 101 6.99 -26.77 17.61
N GLU A 102 7.34 -26.68 18.89
CA GLU A 102 6.73 -27.51 19.94
C GLU A 102 5.27 -27.12 20.24
N ASN A 103 4.84 -25.90 19.91
CA ASN A 103 3.56 -25.34 20.31
C ASN A 103 2.71 -24.81 19.14
N MET A 104 3.27 -24.65 17.95
CA MET A 104 2.54 -24.25 16.74
C MET A 104 1.97 -25.47 16.02
N ASP A 105 0.87 -25.26 15.29
CA ASP A 105 0.28 -26.30 14.46
C ASP A 105 1.17 -26.64 13.26
N TYR A 106 1.23 -27.91 12.84
CA TYR A 106 1.97 -28.36 11.63
C TYR A 106 1.54 -27.61 10.35
N GLY A 107 0.28 -27.16 10.32
CA GLY A 107 -0.29 -26.39 9.22
C GLY A 107 0.29 -24.97 9.08
N ALA A 108 0.70 -24.36 10.19
CA ALA A 108 1.14 -22.98 10.27
C ALA A 108 2.49 -22.76 9.57
N ILE A 109 2.69 -21.54 9.07
CA ILE A 109 3.96 -21.12 8.47
C ILE A 109 4.81 -20.43 9.53
N LEU A 110 6.09 -20.79 9.62
CA LEU A 110 7.09 -20.09 10.42
C LEU A 110 7.97 -19.25 9.48
N ALA A 111 7.69 -17.96 9.42
CA ALA A 111 8.35 -17.03 8.52
C ALA A 111 9.39 -16.19 9.27
N SER A 112 10.63 -16.16 8.79
CA SER A 112 11.70 -15.31 9.35
C SER A 112 11.82 -14.01 8.56
N SER A 113 11.97 -12.90 9.26
CA SER A 113 12.32 -11.59 8.68
C SER A 113 13.83 -11.40 8.46
N THR A 114 14.65 -12.46 8.55
CA THR A 114 16.11 -12.38 8.39
C THR A 114 16.51 -11.69 7.09
N SER A 115 17.47 -10.78 7.18
CA SER A 115 18.03 -10.09 6.01
C SER A 115 19.26 -10.81 5.45
N GLY A 116 19.87 -11.72 6.22
CA GLY A 116 21.13 -12.38 5.85
C GLY A 116 21.05 -13.89 5.66
N PHE A 117 20.37 -14.61 6.57
CA PHE A 117 20.43 -16.07 6.63
C PHE A 117 19.55 -16.73 5.57
N THR A 118 20.03 -17.87 5.07
CA THR A 118 19.28 -18.71 4.14
C THR A 118 18.25 -19.59 4.86
N PRO A 119 17.14 -19.97 4.20
CA PRO A 119 16.23 -20.98 4.74
C PRO A 119 16.92 -22.25 5.20
N SER A 120 17.89 -22.79 4.45
CA SER A 120 18.62 -24.02 4.83
C SER A 120 19.41 -23.86 6.13
N GLU A 121 20.04 -22.71 6.37
CA GLU A 121 20.72 -22.42 7.64
C GLU A 121 19.71 -22.38 8.80
N LEU A 122 18.58 -21.71 8.61
CA LEU A 122 17.51 -21.64 9.62
C LEU A 122 16.90 -23.01 9.94
N GLN A 123 16.79 -23.87 8.93
CA GLN A 123 16.20 -25.20 9.01
C GLN A 123 17.13 -26.28 9.57
N ALA A 124 18.42 -25.99 9.75
CA ALA A 124 19.46 -26.99 9.99
C ALA A 124 19.17 -27.91 11.19
N THR A 125 18.58 -27.36 12.25
CA THR A 125 18.30 -28.07 13.51
C THR A 125 16.80 -28.27 13.75
N SER A 126 15.95 -27.93 12.78
CA SER A 126 14.48 -28.01 12.91
C SER A 126 13.98 -29.45 12.74
N THR A 127 12.97 -29.83 13.52
CA THR A 127 12.24 -31.09 13.38
C THR A 127 11.15 -31.04 12.32
N GLN A 128 10.71 -29.83 11.94
CA GLN A 128 9.70 -29.57 10.90
C GLN A 128 10.22 -28.51 9.92
N PRO A 129 11.33 -28.78 9.20
CA PRO A 129 12.03 -27.77 8.42
C PRO A 129 11.18 -27.20 7.27
N ASP A 130 10.20 -27.96 6.77
CA ASP A 130 9.33 -27.53 5.68
C ASP A 130 8.38 -26.37 6.06
N GLN A 131 8.15 -26.15 7.36
CA GLN A 131 7.37 -25.01 7.88
C GLN A 131 8.14 -23.68 7.82
N ILE A 132 9.47 -23.73 7.77
CA ILE A 132 10.32 -22.54 7.89
C ILE A 132 10.56 -21.95 6.52
N VAL A 133 10.17 -20.69 6.33
CA VAL A 133 10.45 -19.89 5.13
C VAL A 133 11.08 -18.56 5.54
N VAL A 134 11.73 -17.87 4.61
CA VAL A 134 12.13 -16.48 4.79
C VAL A 134 11.14 -15.58 4.07
N THR A 135 10.70 -14.52 4.75
CA THR A 135 9.88 -13.45 4.21
C THR A 135 10.54 -12.13 4.57
N HIS A 136 11.58 -11.75 3.84
CA HIS A 136 12.37 -10.56 4.12
C HIS A 136 11.64 -9.31 3.62
N PRO A 137 11.15 -8.43 4.52
CA PRO A 137 10.42 -7.22 4.13
C PRO A 137 11.36 -6.03 3.98
N PHE A 138 10.82 -4.89 3.53
CA PHE A 138 11.54 -3.60 3.50
C PHE A 138 10.90 -2.62 4.47
N ASN A 139 11.72 -1.85 5.17
CA ASN A 139 11.25 -0.85 6.13
C ASN A 139 10.83 0.45 5.40
N PRO A 140 9.62 1.01 5.64
CA PRO A 140 8.58 0.55 6.55
C PRO A 140 7.73 -0.59 5.99
N VAL A 141 7.67 -1.71 6.73
CA VAL A 141 6.98 -2.96 6.33
C VAL A 141 5.51 -2.74 6.01
N TYR A 142 4.87 -1.80 6.71
CA TYR A 142 3.47 -1.51 6.50
C TYR A 142 3.18 -0.72 5.21
N LEU A 143 4.15 -0.05 4.57
CA LEU A 143 3.94 0.68 3.30
C LEU A 143 4.54 -0.02 2.09
N LEU A 144 5.81 -0.47 2.18
CA LEU A 144 6.51 -1.04 1.04
C LEU A 144 5.97 -2.45 0.75
N PRO A 145 5.45 -2.73 -0.46
CA PRO A 145 4.77 -3.99 -0.71
C PRO A 145 5.74 -5.16 -0.92
N LEU A 146 6.99 -4.91 -1.32
CA LEU A 146 7.93 -5.99 -1.63
C LEU A 146 8.24 -6.84 -0.39
N VAL A 147 8.17 -8.16 -0.55
CA VAL A 147 8.71 -9.13 0.41
C VAL A 147 9.42 -10.22 -0.38
N GLU A 148 10.70 -10.45 -0.07
CA GLU A 148 11.45 -11.55 -0.67
C GLU A 148 11.04 -12.86 0.02
N LEU A 149 10.35 -13.72 -0.72
CA LEU A 149 9.90 -15.03 -0.25
C LEU A 149 10.91 -16.09 -0.68
N VAL A 150 11.59 -16.70 0.29
CA VAL A 150 12.66 -17.66 0.04
C VAL A 150 12.35 -18.98 0.75
N GLY A 151 12.38 -20.06 -0.02
CA GLY A 151 12.33 -21.42 0.51
C GLY A 151 13.62 -22.17 0.17
N SER A 152 13.78 -23.35 0.78
CA SER A 152 14.77 -24.36 0.40
C SER A 152 14.08 -25.52 -0.33
N ASP A 153 14.88 -26.52 -0.73
CA ASP A 153 14.38 -27.79 -1.26
C ASP A 153 13.49 -28.57 -0.28
N ARG A 154 13.47 -28.19 1.01
CA ARG A 154 12.61 -28.81 2.02
C ARG A 154 11.20 -28.23 2.03
N ASN A 155 10.98 -27.03 1.47
CA ASN A 155 9.66 -26.42 1.45
C ASN A 155 8.84 -26.98 0.28
N GLY A 156 7.72 -27.64 0.59
CA GLY A 156 6.81 -28.15 -0.44
C GLY A 156 6.11 -27.03 -1.23
N ALA A 157 5.73 -27.32 -2.48
CA ALA A 157 5.07 -26.35 -3.37
C ALA A 157 3.78 -25.77 -2.77
N ALA A 158 2.98 -26.59 -2.07
CA ALA A 158 1.76 -26.15 -1.40
C ALA A 158 2.03 -25.14 -0.28
N ARG A 159 3.15 -25.30 0.44
CA ARG A 159 3.54 -24.41 1.54
C ARG A 159 4.00 -23.05 1.01
N MET A 160 4.80 -23.04 -0.06
CA MET A 160 5.20 -21.82 -0.74
C MET A 160 4.00 -21.07 -1.34
N ALA A 161 3.08 -21.78 -2.00
CA ALA A 161 1.86 -21.18 -2.53
C ALA A 161 0.97 -20.57 -1.43
N ARG A 162 0.85 -21.27 -0.29
CA ARG A 162 0.13 -20.71 0.87
C ARG A 162 0.81 -19.46 1.43
N ALA A 163 2.14 -19.41 1.44
CA ALA A 163 2.87 -18.22 1.86
C ALA A 163 2.62 -17.04 0.92
N GLU A 164 2.69 -17.27 -0.39
CA GLU A 164 2.36 -16.26 -1.42
C GLU A 164 0.92 -15.74 -1.25
N GLU A 165 -0.05 -16.64 -1.01
CA GLU A 165 -1.45 -16.30 -0.80
C GLU A 165 -1.65 -15.40 0.43
N VAL A 166 -1.05 -15.78 1.58
CA VAL A 166 -1.15 -15.00 2.81
C VAL A 166 -0.54 -13.61 2.63
N LEU A 167 0.67 -13.52 2.08
CA LEU A 167 1.35 -12.24 1.84
C LEU A 167 0.56 -11.34 0.87
N THR A 168 0.05 -11.91 -0.23
CA THR A 168 -0.80 -11.19 -1.19
C THR A 168 -2.09 -10.70 -0.54
N SER A 169 -2.67 -11.50 0.36
CA SER A 169 -3.93 -11.15 1.04
C SER A 169 -3.83 -9.93 1.97
N ILE A 170 -2.61 -9.58 2.39
CA ILE A 170 -2.29 -8.38 3.17
C ILE A 170 -1.57 -7.30 2.32
N GLY A 171 -1.75 -7.37 1.00
CA GLY A 171 -1.28 -6.38 0.03
C GLY A 171 0.22 -6.40 -0.26
N MET A 172 0.94 -7.43 0.18
CA MET A 172 2.36 -7.58 -0.12
C MET A 172 2.54 -8.21 -1.51
N TYR A 173 3.66 -7.91 -2.15
CA TYR A 173 4.15 -8.55 -3.36
C TYR A 173 5.22 -9.58 -3.00
N PRO A 174 4.88 -10.89 -2.94
CA PRO A 174 5.85 -11.94 -2.68
C PRO A 174 6.75 -12.15 -3.89
N LEU A 175 7.96 -11.59 -3.84
CA LEU A 175 9.00 -11.91 -4.82
C LEU A 175 9.60 -13.26 -4.46
N ARG A 176 9.10 -14.31 -5.08
CA ARG A 176 9.63 -15.66 -4.88
C ARG A 176 11.01 -15.80 -5.49
N LEU A 177 12.00 -16.02 -4.64
CA LEU A 177 13.36 -16.30 -5.07
C LEU A 177 13.45 -17.70 -5.67
N ARG A 178 14.23 -17.82 -6.75
CA ARG A 178 14.45 -19.09 -7.46
C ARG A 178 15.35 -20.06 -6.69
N SER A 179 16.22 -19.52 -5.85
CA SER A 179 17.16 -20.25 -5.00
C SER A 179 17.53 -19.36 -3.83
N GLU A 180 17.86 -19.97 -2.70
CA GLU A 180 18.44 -19.24 -1.58
C GLU A 180 19.85 -18.72 -1.91
N VAL A 181 20.15 -17.53 -1.41
CA VAL A 181 21.47 -16.90 -1.50
C VAL A 181 21.65 -16.02 -0.26
N PRO A 182 22.84 -15.98 0.35
CA PRO A 182 23.09 -15.08 1.48
C PRO A 182 22.80 -13.62 1.12
N ALA A 183 22.08 -12.93 2.01
CA ALA A 183 21.57 -11.57 1.85
C ALA A 183 20.52 -11.37 0.72
N HIS A 184 19.92 -12.46 0.21
CA HIS A 184 18.85 -12.45 -0.78
C HIS A 184 19.22 -11.66 -2.06
N ILE A 185 18.25 -11.13 -2.83
CA ILE A 185 18.54 -10.33 -4.02
C ILE A 185 18.76 -8.87 -3.62
N ALA A 186 17.79 -8.30 -2.90
CA ALA A 186 17.81 -6.89 -2.59
C ALA A 186 18.92 -6.52 -1.61
N GLY A 187 19.16 -7.34 -0.58
CA GLY A 187 20.26 -7.12 0.36
C GLY A 187 21.61 -7.08 -0.36
N ARG A 188 21.85 -8.00 -1.30
CA ARG A 188 23.06 -8.00 -2.12
C ARG A 188 23.21 -6.76 -3.01
N LEU A 189 22.11 -6.26 -3.58
CA LEU A 189 22.12 -5.03 -4.37
C LEU A 189 22.39 -3.80 -3.49
N SER A 190 21.73 -3.71 -2.33
CA SER A 190 21.97 -2.68 -1.32
C SER A 190 23.42 -2.69 -0.84
N ASP A 191 23.95 -3.87 -0.50
CA ASP A 191 25.35 -4.03 -0.08
C ASP A 191 26.34 -3.64 -1.17
N ALA A 192 26.01 -3.85 -2.44
CA ALA A 192 26.87 -3.45 -3.55
C ALA A 192 26.96 -1.92 -3.66
N VAL A 193 25.81 -1.23 -3.59
CA VAL A 193 25.77 0.24 -3.58
C VAL A 193 26.47 0.79 -2.33
N TRP A 194 26.24 0.16 -1.17
CA TRP A 194 26.86 0.56 0.08
C TRP A 194 28.39 0.40 0.05
N ARG A 195 28.89 -0.74 -0.44
CA ARG A 195 30.34 -0.99 -0.63
C ARG A 195 31.00 0.09 -1.48
N GLU A 196 30.37 0.46 -2.60
CA GLU A 196 30.91 1.49 -3.49
C GLU A 196 30.89 2.88 -2.85
N ALA A 197 29.80 3.23 -2.15
CA ALA A 197 29.69 4.49 -1.41
C ALA A 197 30.79 4.61 -0.34
N LEU A 198 31.01 3.55 0.44
CA LEU A 198 32.07 3.49 1.44
C LEU A 198 33.45 3.68 0.78
N TRP A 199 33.70 3.01 -0.33
CA TRP A 199 34.95 3.15 -1.07
C TRP A 199 35.19 4.60 -1.54
N LEU A 200 34.18 5.24 -2.14
CA LEU A 200 34.24 6.64 -2.59
C LEU A 200 34.57 7.59 -1.44
N ILE A 201 34.02 7.37 -0.25
CA ILE A 201 34.29 8.19 0.94
C ILE A 201 35.71 7.95 1.45
N ARG A 202 36.10 6.69 1.62
CA ARG A 202 37.43 6.31 2.13
C ARG A 202 38.57 6.89 1.30
N ASP A 203 38.45 6.84 -0.02
CA ASP A 203 39.51 7.29 -0.93
C ASP A 203 39.39 8.79 -1.27
N GLY A 204 38.46 9.52 -0.62
CA GLY A 204 38.32 10.96 -0.72
C GLY A 204 37.70 11.44 -2.04
N HIS A 205 36.95 10.58 -2.73
CA HIS A 205 36.24 10.91 -3.97
C HIS A 205 34.89 11.59 -3.73
N ALA A 206 34.26 11.37 -2.58
CA ALA A 206 32.99 11.99 -2.18
C ALA A 206 32.85 12.07 -0.66
N SER A 207 32.05 13.01 -0.16
CA SER A 207 31.51 13.00 1.20
C SER A 207 30.23 12.15 1.29
N SER A 208 29.80 11.81 2.51
CA SER A 208 28.51 11.13 2.74
C SER A 208 27.32 11.93 2.18
N ALA A 209 27.35 13.26 2.31
CA ALA A 209 26.32 14.15 1.76
C ALA A 209 26.27 14.13 0.22
N GLU A 210 27.42 14.12 -0.46
CA GLU A 210 27.47 14.04 -1.93
C GLU A 210 26.97 12.68 -2.45
N VAL A 211 27.27 11.60 -1.73
CA VAL A 211 26.70 10.27 -2.02
C VAL A 211 25.17 10.31 -1.86
N ASP A 212 24.67 10.85 -0.75
CA ASP A 212 23.23 10.96 -0.49
C ASP A 212 22.51 11.82 -1.53
N GLU A 213 23.06 12.96 -1.93
CA GLU A 213 22.47 13.81 -2.98
C GLU A 213 22.48 13.12 -4.34
N THR A 214 23.50 12.32 -4.65
CA THR A 214 23.54 11.52 -5.89
C THR A 214 22.40 10.51 -5.93
N ILE A 215 22.07 9.90 -4.79
CA ILE A 215 20.91 9.03 -4.66
C ILE A 215 19.61 9.85 -4.73
N ARG A 216 19.46 10.88 -3.90
CA ARG A 216 18.20 11.61 -3.73
C ARG A 216 17.78 12.40 -4.98
N MET A 217 18.74 13.01 -5.68
CA MET A 217 18.48 13.87 -6.84
C MET A 217 18.55 13.13 -8.18
N GLY A 218 19.13 11.92 -8.23
CA GLY A 218 19.45 11.24 -9.49
C GLY A 218 19.05 9.77 -9.57
N LEU A 219 19.70 8.90 -8.79
CA LEU A 219 19.49 7.44 -8.89
C LEU A 219 18.15 7.00 -8.29
N GLY A 220 17.82 7.50 -7.10
CA GLY A 220 16.61 7.17 -6.35
C GLY A 220 15.32 7.41 -7.12
N PRO A 221 15.03 8.63 -7.62
CA PRO A 221 13.80 8.89 -8.38
C PRO A 221 13.66 8.00 -9.63
N ARG A 222 14.77 7.64 -10.28
CA ARG A 222 14.74 6.69 -11.41
C ARG A 222 14.38 5.28 -10.95
N TRP A 223 15.00 4.81 -9.87
CA TRP A 223 14.76 3.47 -9.33
C TRP A 223 13.40 3.32 -8.64
N ALA A 224 12.83 4.41 -8.13
CA ALA A 224 11.51 4.40 -7.51
C ALA A 224 10.41 4.03 -8.51
N GLN A 225 10.56 4.43 -9.77
CA GLN A 225 9.57 4.18 -10.81
C GLN A 225 9.94 3.04 -11.77
N MET A 226 11.21 2.64 -11.93
CA MET A 226 11.57 1.53 -12.83
C MET A 226 12.78 0.71 -12.36
N GLY A 227 12.83 -0.56 -12.78
CA GLY A 227 13.93 -1.46 -12.43
C GLY A 227 15.25 -1.09 -13.09
N LEU A 228 16.37 -1.54 -12.50
CA LEU A 228 17.73 -1.23 -12.98
C LEU A 228 17.94 -1.59 -14.46
N PHE A 229 17.47 -2.77 -14.88
CA PHE A 229 17.60 -3.22 -16.27
C PHE A 229 16.68 -2.47 -17.24
N GLU A 230 15.53 -1.99 -16.78
CA GLU A 230 14.61 -1.18 -17.59
C GLU A 230 15.21 0.21 -17.83
N ALA A 231 15.73 0.84 -16.77
CA ALA A 231 16.46 2.10 -16.86
C ALA A 231 17.67 1.99 -17.80
N ALA A 232 18.44 0.89 -17.72
CA ALA A 232 19.57 0.65 -18.61
C ALA A 232 19.15 0.49 -20.09
N ARG A 233 18.00 -0.13 -20.35
CA ARG A 233 17.45 -0.28 -21.72
C ARG A 233 17.05 1.07 -22.31
N LEU A 234 16.53 2.01 -21.51
CA LEU A 234 16.21 3.36 -22.00
C LEU A 234 17.45 4.22 -22.24
N ALA A 235 18.52 3.98 -21.47
CA ALA A 235 19.77 4.72 -21.59
C ALA A 235 20.59 4.34 -22.83
N SER A 236 20.37 3.15 -23.42
CA SER A 236 21.00 2.79 -24.69
C SER A 236 20.15 3.25 -25.86
N SER A 237 20.73 4.05 -26.76
CA SER A 237 20.11 4.53 -27.99
C SER A 237 19.87 3.37 -28.99
N GLY A 238 18.88 2.52 -28.71
CA GLY A 238 18.41 1.45 -29.60
C GLY A 238 19.20 0.13 -29.54
N GLY A 239 19.97 -0.13 -28.47
CA GLY A 239 20.92 -1.25 -28.45
C GLY A 239 21.10 -1.95 -27.10
N GLY A 240 20.01 -2.35 -26.43
CA GLY A 240 20.05 -3.25 -25.27
C GLY A 240 20.87 -2.78 -24.05
N PRO A 241 20.85 -3.50 -22.91
CA PRO A 241 21.59 -3.09 -21.71
C PRO A 241 23.12 -3.06 -21.89
N THR A 242 23.65 -3.66 -22.97
CA THR A 242 25.08 -3.69 -23.30
C THR A 242 25.62 -2.34 -23.80
N GLY A 243 24.78 -1.49 -24.40
CA GLY A 243 25.20 -0.17 -24.86
C GLY A 243 25.43 0.86 -23.76
N ALA A 244 24.91 0.61 -22.55
CA ALA A 244 24.98 1.52 -21.40
C ALA A 244 26.13 1.19 -20.43
N LEU A 245 26.76 0.01 -20.55
CA LEU A 245 27.79 -0.45 -19.63
C LEU A 245 29.18 -0.11 -20.17
N ALA A 246 29.75 1.01 -19.72
CA ALA A 246 31.18 1.22 -19.83
C ALA A 246 31.91 0.24 -18.89
N PRO A 247 33.03 -0.37 -19.30
CA PRO A 247 33.79 -1.25 -18.42
C PRO A 247 34.34 -0.43 -17.25
N SER A 248 33.96 -0.77 -16.01
CA SER A 248 34.57 -0.19 -14.81
C SER A 248 34.81 -1.23 -13.72
N ALA A 249 35.78 -0.86 -12.88
CA ALA A 249 36.64 -1.56 -11.94
C ALA A 249 36.08 -2.76 -11.14
N THR A 250 37.01 -3.62 -10.74
CA THR A 250 36.84 -4.66 -9.72
C THR A 250 36.28 -4.08 -8.42
N LEU A 251 35.16 -4.64 -7.95
CA LEU A 251 34.52 -4.30 -6.67
C LEU A 251 35.50 -4.52 -5.50
N PRO A 252 35.75 -3.51 -4.64
CA PRO A 252 36.61 -3.66 -3.47
C PRO A 252 35.88 -4.30 -2.27
N ASP A 253 36.66 -4.90 -1.36
CA ASP A 253 36.18 -5.48 -0.11
C ASP A 253 35.84 -4.40 0.94
N THR A 254 34.79 -4.63 1.73
CA THR A 254 34.33 -3.75 2.83
C THR A 254 35.18 -3.90 4.10
N ASP A 255 35.49 -2.78 4.77
CA ASP A 255 36.17 -2.73 6.07
C ASP A 255 35.25 -2.15 7.16
N LEU A 256 35.09 -2.86 8.28
CA LEU A 256 34.25 -2.48 9.43
C LEU A 256 34.73 -1.19 10.12
N THR A 257 36.01 -0.84 10.02
CA THR A 257 36.56 0.38 10.63
C THR A 257 36.02 1.66 9.99
N LEU A 258 35.80 1.62 8.68
CA LEU A 258 35.25 2.70 7.88
C LEU A 258 33.76 2.95 8.16
N MET A 259 32.98 1.88 8.35
CA MET A 259 31.56 1.98 8.72
C MET A 259 31.37 2.76 10.03
N ARG A 260 32.26 2.55 11.01
CA ARG A 260 32.22 3.27 12.28
C ARG A 260 32.57 4.75 12.12
N HIS A 261 33.55 5.07 11.26
CA HIS A 261 33.96 6.46 11.04
C HIS A 261 32.83 7.31 10.42
N ILE A 262 32.10 6.75 9.45
CA ILE A 262 30.95 7.43 8.82
C ILE A 262 29.79 7.59 9.80
N SER A 263 29.55 6.60 10.66
CA SER A 263 28.55 6.72 11.74
C SER A 263 28.83 7.92 12.65
N ASP A 264 30.10 8.20 12.96
CA ASP A 264 30.50 9.34 13.78
C ASP A 264 30.37 10.68 13.04
N GLU A 265 30.57 10.70 11.72
CA GLU A 265 30.40 11.91 10.87
C GLU A 265 28.93 12.28 10.63
N THR A 266 28.02 11.31 10.60
CA THR A 266 26.58 11.52 10.41
C THR A 266 25.82 11.90 11.69
N ALA A 267 26.52 12.11 12.81
CA ALA A 267 25.94 12.29 14.13
C ALA A 267 25.31 13.68 14.40
N GLU A 268 25.24 14.59 13.42
CA GLU A 268 24.28 15.71 13.48
C GLU A 268 22.87 15.18 13.17
N VAL A 269 22.30 14.48 14.16
CA VAL A 269 21.06 13.71 14.01
C VAL A 269 19.87 14.66 13.93
N ALA A 270 19.34 14.84 12.72
CA ALA A 270 17.96 15.27 12.53
C ALA A 270 17.02 14.33 13.31
N ASP A 271 15.94 14.86 13.88
CA ASP A 271 14.96 14.07 14.64
C ASP A 271 14.49 12.86 13.81
N VAL A 272 14.89 11.66 14.24
CA VAL A 272 14.61 10.39 13.54
C VAL A 272 13.11 10.22 13.33
N ALA A 273 12.28 10.63 14.29
CA ALA A 273 10.83 10.53 14.15
C ALA A 273 10.31 11.45 13.04
N ALA A 274 10.85 12.66 12.92
CA ALA A 274 10.51 13.59 11.86
C ALA A 274 10.97 13.07 10.47
N LEU A 275 12.15 12.45 10.39
CA LEU A 275 12.63 11.82 9.15
C LEU A 275 11.73 10.64 8.73
N GLU A 276 11.30 9.80 9.68
CA GLU A 276 10.38 8.71 9.40
C GLU A 276 9.01 9.22 8.93
N GLN A 277 8.47 10.26 9.57
CA GLN A 277 7.20 10.87 9.14
C GLN A 277 7.31 11.47 7.73
N GLN A 278 8.41 12.17 7.43
CA GLN A 278 8.67 12.72 6.10
C GLN A 278 8.84 11.62 5.05
N ARG A 279 9.56 10.54 5.39
CA ARG A 279 9.71 9.35 4.54
C ARG A 279 8.34 8.75 4.22
N ASP A 280 7.51 8.51 5.23
CA ASP A 280 6.22 7.84 5.06
C ASP A 280 5.28 8.69 4.19
N ARG A 281 5.25 10.02 4.40
CA ARG A 281 4.51 10.95 3.54
C ARG A 281 5.00 10.91 2.08
N ASN A 282 6.32 10.93 1.87
CA ASN A 282 6.90 10.86 0.52
C ASN A 282 6.60 9.52 -0.16
N LEU A 283 6.72 8.41 0.58
CA LEU A 283 6.41 7.08 0.06
C LEU A 283 4.95 6.95 -0.34
N VAL A 284 4.01 7.45 0.49
CA VAL A 284 2.58 7.48 0.14
C VAL A 284 2.36 8.24 -1.16
N GLY A 285 2.91 9.45 -1.30
CA GLY A 285 2.77 10.24 -2.53
C GLY A 285 3.34 9.54 -3.77
N VAL A 286 4.55 8.96 -3.67
CA VAL A 286 5.19 8.23 -4.78
C VAL A 286 4.38 7.00 -5.17
N LEU A 287 3.98 6.18 -4.20
CA LEU A 287 3.26 4.94 -4.45
C LEU A 287 1.87 5.19 -5.05
N ARG A 288 1.17 6.24 -4.60
CA ARG A 288 -0.13 6.65 -5.16
C ARG A 288 0.02 7.14 -6.60
N ALA A 289 1.04 7.95 -6.90
CA ALA A 289 1.33 8.37 -8.27
C ALA A 289 1.63 7.17 -9.20
N LEU A 290 2.38 6.17 -8.72
CA LEU A 290 2.62 4.93 -9.48
C LEU A 290 1.32 4.11 -9.65
N ALA A 291 0.42 4.14 -8.67
CA ALA A 291 -0.84 3.43 -8.74
C ALA A 291 -1.81 4.04 -9.76
N GLU A 292 -1.75 5.36 -10.01
CA GLU A 292 -2.49 6.04 -11.07
C GLU A 292 -2.10 5.53 -12.48
N GLU A 293 -0.81 5.24 -12.68
CA GLU A 293 -0.24 4.76 -13.94
C GLU A 293 -0.22 3.22 -14.08
N ASP A 294 -0.74 2.48 -13.09
CA ASP A 294 -0.70 1.00 -13.06
C ASP A 294 0.72 0.43 -13.17
N TRP A 295 1.66 1.02 -12.45
CA TRP A 295 3.09 0.78 -12.68
C TRP A 295 3.82 0.31 -11.43
N GLY A 296 4.74 -0.66 -11.58
CA GLY A 296 5.62 -1.16 -10.52
C GLY A 296 4.88 -1.48 -9.20
N ALA A 297 5.32 -0.89 -8.10
CA ALA A 297 4.69 -1.04 -6.78
C ALA A 297 3.25 -0.50 -6.73
N GLY A 298 2.90 0.48 -7.55
CA GLY A 298 1.55 1.02 -7.66
C GLY A 298 0.56 0.04 -8.29
N ALA A 299 1.00 -0.77 -9.26
CA ALA A 299 0.19 -1.86 -9.84
C ALA A 299 -0.20 -2.90 -8.78
N VAL A 300 0.68 -3.19 -7.82
CA VAL A 300 0.41 -4.08 -6.69
C VAL A 300 -0.71 -3.50 -5.82
N LEU A 301 -0.65 -2.20 -5.51
CA LEU A 301 -1.68 -1.51 -4.73
C LEU A 301 -3.03 -1.56 -5.45
N ARG A 302 -3.06 -1.26 -6.75
CA ARG A 302 -4.28 -1.32 -7.57
C ARG A 302 -4.87 -2.73 -7.59
N GLY A 303 -4.05 -3.76 -7.76
CA GLY A 303 -4.51 -5.16 -7.70
C GLY A 303 -5.08 -5.53 -6.33
N HIS A 304 -4.51 -4.98 -5.26
CA HIS A 304 -5.03 -5.16 -3.91
C HIS A 304 -6.37 -4.44 -3.71
N ASP A 305 -6.52 -3.21 -4.21
CA ASP A 305 -7.79 -2.46 -4.19
C ASP A 305 -8.92 -3.21 -4.88
N VAL A 306 -8.67 -3.86 -6.02
CA VAL A 306 -9.65 -4.73 -6.70
C VAL A 306 -10.12 -5.85 -5.77
N THR A 307 -9.16 -6.55 -5.13
CA THR A 307 -9.47 -7.64 -4.19
C THR A 307 -10.27 -7.15 -2.98
N LEU A 308 -9.94 -5.96 -2.44
CA LEU A 308 -10.67 -5.36 -1.33
C LEU A 308 -12.09 -4.95 -1.73
N ALA A 309 -12.26 -4.34 -2.91
CA ALA A 309 -13.57 -3.94 -3.43
C ALA A 309 -14.50 -5.15 -3.58
N GLU A 310 -14.00 -6.26 -4.14
CA GLU A 310 -14.73 -7.52 -4.26
C GLU A 310 -15.14 -8.08 -2.89
N ARG A 311 -14.20 -8.15 -1.94
CA ARG A 311 -14.47 -8.66 -0.58
C ARG A 311 -15.47 -7.81 0.20
N ARG A 312 -15.48 -6.50 -0.02
CA ARG A 312 -16.45 -5.57 0.59
C ARG A 312 -17.79 -5.54 -0.15
N GLY A 313 -17.91 -6.20 -1.30
CA GLY A 313 -19.12 -6.19 -2.10
C GLY A 313 -19.45 -4.81 -2.67
N LEU A 314 -18.43 -3.99 -2.96
CA LEU A 314 -18.65 -2.71 -3.63
C LEU A 314 -19.15 -2.97 -5.06
N PRO A 315 -20.17 -2.22 -5.52
CA PRO A 315 -20.73 -2.46 -6.85
C PRO A 315 -19.65 -2.21 -7.93
N ALA A 316 -19.53 -3.17 -8.85
CA ALA A 316 -18.66 -3.06 -10.01
C ALA A 316 -19.45 -2.59 -11.25
N THR A 317 -20.71 -3.00 -11.35
CA THR A 317 -21.63 -2.70 -12.43
C THR A 317 -22.94 -2.10 -11.90
N PHE A 318 -23.76 -1.56 -12.82
CA PHE A 318 -25.09 -1.05 -12.47
C PHE A 318 -25.97 -2.11 -11.81
N GLU A 319 -25.87 -3.34 -12.28
CA GLU A 319 -26.68 -4.46 -11.83
C GLU A 319 -26.32 -4.93 -10.40
N ASP A 320 -25.12 -4.59 -9.91
CA ASP A 320 -24.66 -4.89 -8.55
C ASP A 320 -25.23 -3.92 -7.50
N ILE A 321 -25.90 -2.84 -7.92
CA ILE A 321 -26.48 -1.86 -6.99
C ILE A 321 -27.71 -2.47 -6.31
N ALA A 322 -27.55 -2.84 -5.04
CA ALA A 322 -28.53 -3.60 -4.26
C ALA A 322 -29.89 -2.91 -4.12
N ASP A 323 -29.91 -1.59 -3.86
CA ASP A 323 -31.14 -0.81 -3.68
C ASP A 323 -30.99 0.58 -4.31
N LEU A 324 -31.69 0.77 -5.43
CA LEU A 324 -31.70 2.05 -6.17
C LEU A 324 -32.48 3.16 -5.44
N SER A 325 -33.27 2.86 -4.40
CA SER A 325 -33.99 3.88 -3.63
C SER A 325 -33.10 4.61 -2.61
N GLN A 326 -31.96 4.02 -2.26
CA GLN A 326 -30.97 4.60 -1.34
C GLN A 326 -29.93 5.44 -2.08
N PRO A 327 -29.18 6.32 -1.38
CA PRO A 327 -27.98 6.92 -1.94
C PRO A 327 -26.98 5.83 -2.36
N ILE A 328 -26.39 6.00 -3.54
CA ILE A 328 -25.38 5.08 -4.06
C ILE A 328 -24.06 5.42 -3.40
N VAL A 329 -23.45 4.45 -2.68
CA VAL A 329 -22.10 4.62 -2.13
C VAL A 329 -21.09 4.38 -3.24
N THR A 330 -20.30 5.40 -3.56
CA THR A 330 -19.32 5.33 -4.67
C THR A 330 -17.87 5.33 -4.18
N ILE A 331 -17.61 5.88 -3.00
CA ILE A 331 -16.26 5.95 -2.44
C ILE A 331 -16.33 5.45 -1.01
N GLU A 332 -15.45 4.52 -0.67
CA GLU A 332 -15.10 4.15 0.70
C GLU A 332 -13.59 3.98 0.77
N ARG A 333 -12.90 4.92 1.42
CA ARG A 333 -11.43 5.00 1.49
C ARG A 333 -11.00 5.64 2.81
N ALA A 334 -9.71 5.82 3.05
CA ALA A 334 -9.23 6.76 4.07
C ALA A 334 -8.60 8.01 3.44
N VAL A 335 -8.45 9.08 4.23
CA VAL A 335 -7.71 10.29 3.84
C VAL A 335 -6.21 9.97 3.70
N PRO A 336 -5.61 10.13 2.51
CA PRO A 336 -4.18 9.97 2.27
C PRO A 336 -3.30 11.05 2.95
N LEU A 337 -2.03 10.72 3.22
CA LEU A 337 -1.08 11.67 3.82
C LEU A 337 -0.72 12.85 2.90
N ASP A 338 -0.78 12.67 1.57
CA ASP A 338 -0.52 13.68 0.55
C ASP A 338 -1.68 14.65 0.35
N TRP A 339 -2.83 14.43 1.00
CA TRP A 339 -3.99 15.32 0.96
C TRP A 339 -4.05 16.32 2.10
N ILE A 340 -3.11 16.24 3.04
CA ILE A 340 -3.09 17.01 4.28
C ILE A 340 -2.22 18.25 4.11
N ASP A 341 -2.71 19.38 4.62
CA ASP A 341 -1.99 20.64 4.64
C ASP A 341 -1.06 20.79 5.87
N HIS A 342 -0.45 21.95 6.04
CA HIS A 342 0.43 22.24 7.17
C HIS A 342 -0.32 22.38 8.52
N ASN A 343 -1.66 22.42 8.50
CA ASN A 343 -2.52 22.48 9.67
C ASN A 343 -3.07 21.10 10.07
N ASP A 344 -2.57 20.01 9.46
CA ASP A 344 -3.03 18.64 9.67
C ASP A 344 -4.48 18.39 9.22
N HIS A 345 -4.98 19.20 8.27
CA HIS A 345 -6.32 19.10 7.72
C HIS A 345 -6.32 18.76 6.23
N MET A 346 -7.33 18.00 5.81
CA MET A 346 -7.58 17.72 4.39
C MET A 346 -7.78 19.02 3.59
N THR A 347 -6.98 19.19 2.54
CA THR A 347 -6.98 20.41 1.72
C THR A 347 -8.31 20.63 0.99
N LEU A 348 -8.61 21.90 0.65
CA LEU A 348 -9.79 22.24 -0.16
C LEU A 348 -9.82 21.48 -1.50
N ALA A 349 -8.66 21.33 -2.15
CA ALA A 349 -8.53 20.59 -3.41
C ALA A 349 -8.89 19.11 -3.25
N ALA A 350 -8.48 18.48 -2.14
CA ALA A 350 -8.79 17.08 -1.86
C ALA A 350 -10.31 16.83 -1.73
N TYR A 351 -11.10 17.78 -1.20
CA TYR A 351 -12.56 17.64 -1.18
C TYR A 351 -13.13 17.56 -2.61
N MET A 352 -12.70 18.44 -3.50
CA MET A 352 -13.12 18.41 -4.90
C MET A 352 -12.65 17.13 -5.60
N GLN A 353 -11.43 16.68 -5.31
CA GLN A 353 -10.89 15.42 -5.84
C GLN A 353 -11.80 14.24 -5.47
N VAL A 354 -12.14 14.07 -4.20
CA VAL A 354 -13.03 12.99 -3.73
C VAL A 354 -14.40 13.01 -4.40
N PHE A 355 -15.00 14.20 -4.55
CA PHE A 355 -16.29 14.34 -5.24
C PHE A 355 -16.17 14.01 -6.73
N SER A 356 -15.08 14.43 -7.37
CA SER A 356 -14.77 14.10 -8.76
C SER A 356 -14.57 12.59 -8.96
N ASP A 357 -13.82 11.92 -8.09
CA ASP A 357 -13.60 10.47 -8.14
C ASP A 357 -14.91 9.71 -7.95
N SER A 358 -15.77 10.19 -7.05
CA SER A 358 -17.13 9.68 -6.86
C SER A 358 -18.00 9.81 -8.13
N ILE A 359 -17.91 10.94 -8.85
CA ILE A 359 -18.57 11.11 -10.15
C ILE A 359 -18.06 10.08 -11.15
N VAL A 360 -16.74 9.94 -11.29
CA VAL A 360 -16.14 8.96 -12.21
C VAL A 360 -16.62 7.55 -11.90
N LYS A 361 -16.69 7.18 -10.62
CA LYS A 361 -17.21 5.87 -10.21
C LYS A 361 -18.70 5.71 -10.54
N LEU A 362 -19.54 6.71 -10.27
CA LEU A 362 -20.95 6.67 -10.66
C LEU A 362 -21.11 6.50 -12.18
N LEU A 363 -20.35 7.27 -12.97
CA LEU A 363 -20.38 7.20 -14.43
C LEU A 363 -19.97 5.80 -14.92
N ALA A 364 -18.93 5.21 -14.34
CA ALA A 364 -18.54 3.84 -14.65
C ALA A 364 -19.67 2.84 -14.30
N LEU A 365 -20.30 2.96 -13.13
CA LEU A 365 -21.41 2.09 -12.71
C LEU A 365 -22.56 2.13 -13.71
N ILE A 366 -22.98 3.30 -14.19
CA ILE A 366 -24.08 3.40 -15.17
C ILE A 366 -23.67 3.00 -16.59
N GLY A 367 -22.39 2.71 -16.84
CA GLY A 367 -21.87 2.27 -18.15
C GLY A 367 -21.23 3.37 -19.00
N CYS A 368 -20.96 4.54 -18.42
CA CYS A 368 -20.17 5.62 -19.02
C CYS A 368 -18.71 5.55 -18.53
N ASP A 369 -18.04 4.45 -18.83
CA ASP A 369 -16.65 4.19 -18.44
C ASP A 369 -15.64 4.62 -19.53
N ARG A 370 -14.36 4.25 -19.35
CA ARG A 370 -13.31 4.52 -20.34
C ARG A 370 -13.60 3.86 -21.69
N ALA A 371 -14.19 2.66 -21.70
CA ALA A 371 -14.53 1.96 -22.94
C ALA A 371 -15.67 2.68 -23.67
N TYR A 372 -16.68 3.19 -22.95
CA TYR A 372 -17.71 4.06 -23.51
C TYR A 372 -17.11 5.31 -24.18
N ALA A 373 -16.20 6.02 -23.50
CA ALA A 373 -15.55 7.21 -24.04
C ALA A 373 -14.71 6.94 -25.29
N GLN A 374 -14.05 5.78 -25.35
CA GLN A 374 -13.25 5.36 -26.49
C GLN A 374 -14.12 4.90 -27.67
N ASN A 375 -15.13 4.07 -27.42
CA ASN A 375 -15.92 3.42 -28.46
C ASN A 375 -17.06 4.32 -28.98
N GLN A 376 -17.78 4.98 -28.09
CA GLN A 376 -18.92 5.83 -28.44
C GLN A 376 -18.52 7.28 -28.71
N ARG A 377 -17.25 7.64 -28.45
CA ARG A 377 -16.74 9.00 -28.58
C ARG A 377 -17.61 10.01 -27.82
N ARG A 378 -18.14 9.62 -26.66
CA ARG A 378 -19.09 10.40 -25.85
C ARG A 378 -18.74 10.31 -24.36
N GLY A 379 -19.16 11.28 -23.57
CA GLY A 379 -18.95 11.29 -22.13
C GLY A 379 -19.64 12.45 -21.43
N PHE A 380 -19.45 12.59 -20.12
CA PHE A 380 -19.99 13.71 -19.35
C PHE A 380 -18.92 14.73 -18.99
N PHE A 381 -19.23 16.01 -19.17
CA PHE A 381 -18.42 17.12 -18.66
C PHE A 381 -19.19 17.85 -17.55
N THR A 382 -18.52 18.11 -16.44
CA THR A 382 -19.03 18.94 -15.36
C THR A 382 -19.06 20.41 -15.80
N VAL A 383 -20.21 21.05 -15.68
CA VAL A 383 -20.44 22.44 -16.08
C VAL A 383 -20.69 23.37 -14.88
N ASP A 384 -21.15 22.83 -13.75
CA ASP A 384 -21.27 23.55 -12.48
C ASP A 384 -20.95 22.60 -11.31
N SER A 385 -20.31 23.15 -10.28
CA SER A 385 -19.94 22.44 -9.06
C SER A 385 -20.02 23.38 -7.86
N ARG A 386 -20.74 22.98 -6.82
CA ARG A 386 -20.87 23.75 -5.57
C ARG A 386 -20.59 22.85 -4.39
N ILE A 387 -19.63 23.23 -3.55
CA ILE A 387 -19.26 22.50 -2.34
C ILE A 387 -19.55 23.35 -1.10
N ARG A 388 -20.16 22.75 -0.08
CA ARG A 388 -20.40 23.34 1.23
C ARG A 388 -19.69 22.49 2.30
N HIS A 389 -18.65 23.05 2.92
CA HIS A 389 -17.88 22.40 3.98
C HIS A 389 -18.60 22.53 5.33
N ARG A 390 -18.52 21.48 6.15
CA ARG A 390 -19.20 21.38 7.46
C ARG A 390 -18.24 21.02 8.59
N ALA A 391 -17.27 20.16 8.32
CA ALA A 391 -16.28 19.72 9.28
C ALA A 391 -14.95 19.37 8.59
N GLU A 392 -13.89 19.29 9.37
CA GLU A 392 -12.54 18.95 8.91
C GLU A 392 -12.30 17.43 9.00
N ALA A 393 -11.38 16.93 8.18
CA ALA A 393 -10.92 15.55 8.19
C ALA A 393 -9.39 15.53 8.28
N ARG A 394 -8.84 14.48 8.89
CA ARG A 394 -7.39 14.30 9.13
C ARG A 394 -6.88 13.05 8.43
N ALA A 395 -5.56 12.89 8.37
CA ALA A 395 -4.90 11.70 7.84
C ALA A 395 -5.49 10.41 8.43
N GLY A 396 -5.70 9.40 7.60
CA GLY A 396 -6.20 8.09 8.01
C GLY A 396 -7.69 8.07 8.38
N ALA A 397 -8.39 9.21 8.44
CA ALA A 397 -9.83 9.23 8.72
C ALA A 397 -10.61 8.50 7.60
N PRO A 398 -11.59 7.63 7.92
CA PRO A 398 -12.39 6.96 6.91
C PRO A 398 -13.27 7.98 6.19
N LEU A 399 -13.40 7.85 4.88
CA LEU A 399 -14.23 8.67 4.01
C LEU A 399 -15.25 7.79 3.31
N ARG A 400 -16.50 8.27 3.28
CA ARG A 400 -17.60 7.64 2.53
C ARG A 400 -18.36 8.68 1.75
N VAL A 401 -18.49 8.49 0.43
CA VAL A 401 -19.30 9.36 -0.44
C VAL A 401 -20.58 8.65 -0.83
N GLU A 402 -21.70 9.27 -0.48
CA GLU A 402 -23.03 8.91 -0.92
C GLU A 402 -23.49 9.83 -2.06
N VAL A 403 -24.06 9.26 -3.12
CA VAL A 403 -24.54 10.00 -4.29
C VAL A 403 -26.04 9.79 -4.52
N ARG A 404 -26.75 10.89 -4.78
CA ARG A 404 -28.12 10.88 -5.29
C ARG A 404 -28.15 11.51 -6.68
N VAL A 405 -28.85 10.87 -7.61
CA VAL A 405 -29.08 11.42 -8.95
C VAL A 405 -30.40 12.19 -8.91
N ILE A 406 -30.33 13.49 -9.21
CA ILE A 406 -31.50 14.37 -9.18
C ILE A 406 -32.11 14.52 -10.58
N VAL A 407 -31.25 14.69 -11.60
CA VAL A 407 -31.67 14.77 -13.00
C VAL A 407 -30.85 13.77 -13.81
N GLY A 408 -31.49 13.04 -14.70
CA GLY A 408 -30.86 12.06 -15.57
C GLY A 408 -31.63 11.92 -16.88
N GLU A 409 -31.92 13.05 -17.54
CA GLU A 409 -32.82 13.12 -18.69
C GLU A 409 -32.17 13.85 -19.88
N GLY A 410 -32.38 13.30 -21.08
CA GLY A 410 -31.91 13.89 -22.34
C GLY A 410 -30.38 13.93 -22.37
N LYS A 411 -29.81 15.12 -22.17
CA LYS A 411 -28.35 15.36 -22.12
C LYS A 411 -27.84 15.79 -20.75
N ARG A 412 -28.72 15.91 -19.76
CA ARG A 412 -28.43 16.51 -18.45
C ARG A 412 -28.31 15.43 -17.39
N LEU A 413 -27.27 15.55 -16.58
CA LEU A 413 -27.09 14.79 -15.35
C LEU A 413 -26.84 15.79 -14.21
N SER A 414 -27.67 15.75 -13.16
CA SER A 414 -27.45 16.53 -11.95
C SER A 414 -27.45 15.60 -10.76
N LEU A 415 -26.50 15.79 -9.85
CA LEU A 415 -26.30 14.93 -8.70
C LEU A 415 -25.99 15.71 -7.44
N SER A 416 -26.36 15.14 -6.30
CA SER A 416 -26.00 15.63 -4.97
C SER A 416 -25.14 14.56 -4.28
N GLN A 417 -24.04 14.99 -3.67
CA GLN A 417 -23.10 14.14 -2.96
C GLN A 417 -22.98 14.57 -1.51
N GLN A 418 -22.80 13.60 -0.64
CA GLN A 418 -22.50 13.82 0.77
C GLN A 418 -21.25 13.02 1.13
N LEU A 419 -20.27 13.73 1.69
CA LEU A 419 -19.01 13.14 2.18
C LEU A 419 -19.08 13.01 3.70
N PHE A 420 -18.86 11.80 4.19
CA PHE A 420 -18.89 11.46 5.62
C PHE A 420 -17.56 10.91 6.11
N SER A 421 -17.30 11.08 7.41
CA SER A 421 -16.37 10.24 8.18
C SER A 421 -17.09 9.63 9.36
N GLY A 422 -17.32 8.31 9.32
CA GLY A 422 -18.26 7.66 10.23
C GLY A 422 -19.65 8.33 10.16
N PRO A 423 -20.25 8.76 11.30
CA PRO A 423 -21.52 9.48 11.30
C PRO A 423 -21.39 10.99 11.00
N LEU A 424 -20.18 11.54 10.95
CA LEU A 424 -19.94 12.97 10.79
C LEU A 424 -20.04 13.37 9.32
N LEU A 425 -20.90 14.33 9.00
CA LEU A 425 -20.97 14.95 7.67
C LEU A 425 -19.85 15.99 7.51
N LEU A 426 -18.92 15.74 6.58
CA LEU A 426 -17.78 16.61 6.31
C LEU A 426 -18.11 17.71 5.29
N ALA A 427 -18.76 17.33 4.19
CA ALA A 427 -19.11 18.25 3.12
C ALA A 427 -20.31 17.75 2.31
N ARG A 428 -20.99 18.69 1.64
CA ARG A 428 -21.99 18.39 0.60
C ARG A 428 -21.55 19.01 -0.70
N ALA A 429 -21.83 18.33 -1.80
CA ALA A 429 -21.60 18.86 -3.13
C ALA A 429 -22.84 18.70 -4.02
N GLU A 430 -23.02 19.64 -4.94
CA GLU A 430 -24.02 19.61 -6.00
C GLU A 430 -23.30 19.84 -7.32
N HIS A 431 -23.58 18.99 -8.31
CA HIS A 431 -22.92 19.05 -9.61
C HIS A 431 -23.94 18.98 -10.74
N ALA A 432 -23.69 19.76 -11.79
CA ALA A 432 -24.37 19.66 -13.07
C ALA A 432 -23.38 19.20 -14.13
N LEU A 433 -23.77 18.19 -14.90
CA LEU A 433 -23.00 17.60 -15.98
C LEU A 433 -23.84 17.57 -17.25
N LEU A 434 -23.16 17.76 -18.38
CA LEU A 434 -23.74 17.58 -19.71
C LEU A 434 -23.09 16.39 -20.40
N HIS A 435 -23.91 15.59 -21.06
CA HIS A 435 -23.45 14.56 -21.97
C HIS A 435 -22.99 15.22 -23.28
N VAL A 436 -21.78 14.89 -23.73
CA VAL A 436 -21.05 15.57 -24.79
C VAL A 436 -20.50 14.55 -25.78
N ASP A 437 -20.58 14.90 -27.05
CA ASP A 437 -19.86 14.21 -28.12
C ASP A 437 -18.41 14.71 -28.16
N LEU A 438 -17.46 13.81 -27.97
CA LEU A 438 -16.04 14.13 -27.75
C LEU A 438 -15.32 14.62 -29.01
N ASP A 439 -15.90 14.36 -30.19
CA ASP A 439 -15.34 14.79 -31.47
C ASP A 439 -15.80 16.23 -31.79
N SER A 440 -17.09 16.49 -31.67
CA SER A 440 -17.68 17.83 -31.91
C SER A 440 -17.58 18.78 -30.72
N ARG A 441 -17.34 18.26 -29.51
CA ARG A 441 -17.36 19.00 -28.22
C ARG A 441 -18.70 19.70 -27.93
N HIS A 442 -19.78 19.24 -28.55
CA HIS A 442 -21.12 19.75 -28.31
C HIS A 442 -21.95 18.78 -27.47
N SER A 443 -22.86 19.34 -26.67
CA SER A 443 -23.77 18.53 -25.85
C SER A 443 -24.69 17.69 -26.73
N CYS A 444 -24.83 16.40 -26.45
CA CYS A 444 -25.70 15.48 -27.19
C CYS A 444 -26.56 14.64 -26.23
N PRO A 445 -27.73 14.13 -26.68
CA PRO A 445 -28.52 13.21 -25.87
C PRO A 445 -27.73 11.97 -25.46
N MET A 446 -28.00 11.46 -24.27
CA MET A 446 -27.52 10.17 -23.79
C MET A 446 -28.01 9.05 -24.70
N ASP A 447 -27.27 7.95 -24.75
CA ASP A 447 -27.76 6.74 -25.40
C ASP A 447 -28.90 6.08 -24.59
N ALA A 448 -29.52 5.05 -25.19
CA ALA A 448 -30.65 4.38 -24.57
C ALA A 448 -30.29 3.66 -23.26
N VAL A 449 -29.05 3.18 -23.12
CA VAL A 449 -28.60 2.42 -21.94
C VAL A 449 -28.42 3.37 -20.75
N LEU A 450 -27.67 4.45 -20.96
CA LEU A 450 -27.44 5.49 -19.95
C LEU A 450 -28.76 6.14 -19.53
N ALA A 451 -29.60 6.52 -20.49
CA ALA A 451 -30.91 7.11 -20.21
C ALA A 451 -31.80 6.17 -19.40
N SER A 452 -31.85 4.88 -19.75
CA SER A 452 -32.66 3.89 -19.03
C SER A 452 -32.15 3.68 -17.59
N ARG A 453 -30.84 3.54 -17.39
CA ARG A 453 -30.23 3.33 -16.08
C ARG A 453 -30.41 4.54 -15.15
N LEU A 454 -30.17 5.74 -15.66
CA LEU A 454 -30.40 6.98 -14.90
C LEU A 454 -31.88 7.19 -14.57
N ALA A 455 -32.79 6.93 -15.51
CA ALA A 455 -34.23 6.99 -15.24
C ALA A 455 -34.64 6.01 -14.13
N ARG A 456 -34.08 4.80 -14.10
CA ARG A 456 -34.33 3.83 -13.01
C ARG A 456 -33.85 4.35 -11.65
N ILE A 457 -32.66 4.97 -11.58
CA ILE A 457 -32.16 5.59 -10.34
C ILE A 457 -33.12 6.70 -9.89
N VAL A 458 -33.41 7.67 -10.77
CA VAL A 458 -34.24 8.83 -10.44
C VAL A 458 -35.65 8.40 -9.99
N MET A 459 -36.27 7.45 -10.70
CA MET A 459 -37.57 6.92 -10.32
C MET A 459 -37.55 6.24 -8.94
N ALA A 460 -36.49 5.48 -8.63
CA ALA A 460 -36.38 4.75 -7.37
C ALA A 460 -36.07 5.67 -6.17
N GLN A 461 -35.21 6.67 -6.35
CA GLN A 461 -34.85 7.63 -5.29
C GLN A 461 -35.96 8.64 -4.99
N GLY A 462 -36.92 8.80 -5.92
CA GLY A 462 -38.06 9.71 -5.81
C GLY A 462 -37.70 11.17 -6.14
N ALA A 463 -38.71 11.98 -6.43
CA ALA A 463 -38.53 13.41 -6.67
C ALA A 463 -38.14 14.11 -5.36
N GLN A 464 -36.89 14.55 -5.26
CA GLN A 464 -36.44 15.48 -4.24
C GLN A 464 -36.13 16.82 -4.90
N SER A 465 -36.60 17.90 -4.30
CA SER A 465 -36.22 19.25 -4.69
C SER A 465 -34.72 19.43 -4.49
N MET A 466 -34.04 20.02 -5.47
CA MET A 466 -32.71 20.59 -5.26
C MET A 466 -32.78 21.52 -4.02
N PRO A 467 -31.84 21.45 -3.07
CA PRO A 467 -31.76 22.45 -2.02
C PRO A 467 -31.68 23.84 -2.65
N ASP A 468 -32.41 24.81 -2.09
CA ASP A 468 -32.57 26.16 -2.65
C ASP A 468 -31.26 26.73 -3.24
N GLY A 469 -31.31 27.13 -4.51
CA GLY A 469 -30.26 27.95 -5.13
C GLY A 469 -29.70 27.50 -6.49
N LEU A 470 -30.14 26.40 -7.09
CA LEU A 470 -29.70 25.95 -8.44
C LEU A 470 -30.67 26.31 -9.58
N GLU A 471 -31.64 27.16 -9.31
CA GLU A 471 -32.37 27.89 -10.36
C GLU A 471 -31.53 29.11 -10.74
N ASP A 472 -30.66 28.96 -11.74
CA ASP A 472 -30.27 30.00 -12.71
C ASP A 472 -29.49 29.39 -13.87
#